data_AF-A0A933P223-F1
#
_entry.id   AF-A0A933P223-F1
#
_cell.length_a   1.000
_cell.length_b   1.000
_cell.length_c   1.000
_cell.angle_alpha   90.00
_cell.angle_beta   90.00
_cell.angle_gamma   90.00
#
_symmetry.space_group_name_H-M   'P 1'
#
loop_
_entity.id
_entity.type
_entity.pdbx_description
1 polymer ?
#
loop_
_entity_poly.entity_id
_entity_poly.type
_entity_poly.pdbx_seq_one_letter_code
_entity_poly.pdbx_strand_id
1 'polypeptide(L)'
;MSAQTMHDIAAVLSIIAAVGVVLMVLARLIPSVTSVRFLDLLYRWQLALTALVAVSSTLGSITFSEHFGWIPCRFCWYQRTMMFPIAVIMVVALIRRDRAVKWYGTALASIGLLLSGYHILIERGVIGESKECLATTPCAVPNLISFGGRDEITLQPTGFPAITLAVMAFCGFAAILALLLTPESLEDEQDGEPSEG
;
A
#
# COMPACT_ATOMS: atom_id res chain seq x y z
N MET A 1 15.99 18.44 4.45
CA MET A 1 15.24 17.50 5.31
C MET A 1 16.08 16.26 5.50
N SER A 2 16.14 15.68 6.71
CA SER A 2 16.91 14.44 6.95
C SER A 2 16.15 13.20 6.46
N ALA A 3 16.87 12.10 6.24
CA ALA A 3 16.27 10.81 5.86
C ALA A 3 15.27 10.30 6.90
N GLN A 4 15.60 10.47 8.19
CA GLN A 4 14.73 10.10 9.31
C GLN A 4 13.39 10.85 9.26
N THR A 5 13.42 12.17 9.08
CA THR A 5 12.17 12.96 9.03
C THR A 5 11.26 12.54 7.87
N MET A 6 11.83 12.27 6.69
CA MET A 6 11.03 11.77 5.57
C MET A 6 10.46 10.38 5.83
N HIS A 7 11.26 9.49 6.42
CA HIS A 7 10.81 8.15 6.78
C HIS A 7 9.71 8.17 7.85
N ASP A 8 9.81 9.04 8.86
CA ASP A 8 8.80 9.20 9.90
C ASP A 8 7.49 9.77 9.34
N ILE A 9 7.56 10.75 8.42
CA ILE A 9 6.37 11.27 7.73
C ILE A 9 5.68 10.14 6.93
N ALA A 10 6.45 9.37 6.15
CA ALA A 10 5.91 8.23 5.41
C ALA A 10 5.30 7.16 6.33
N ALA A 11 5.94 6.91 7.48
CA ALA A 11 5.45 6.00 8.50
C ALA A 11 4.09 6.47 9.05
N VAL A 12 3.94 7.73 9.42
CA VAL A 12 2.66 8.29 9.90
C VAL A 12 1.57 8.17 8.83
N LEU A 13 1.87 8.51 7.57
CA LEU A 13 0.92 8.36 6.46
C LEU A 13 0.48 6.90 6.29
N SER A 14 1.40 5.94 6.45
CA SER A 14 1.08 4.51 6.37
C SER A 14 0.16 4.04 7.51
N ILE A 15 0.34 4.57 8.72
CA ILE A 15 -0.56 4.29 9.86
C ILE A 15 -1.96 4.83 9.56
N ILE A 16 -2.06 6.08 9.08
CA ILE A 16 -3.34 6.68 8.72
C ILE A 16 -4.05 5.84 7.65
N ALA A 17 -3.31 5.41 6.62
CA ALA A 17 -3.84 4.53 5.59
C ALA A 17 -4.31 3.19 6.17
N ALA A 18 -3.53 2.56 7.05
CA ALA A 18 -3.90 1.30 7.70
C ALA A 18 -5.16 1.43 8.57
N VAL A 19 -5.28 2.51 9.35
CA VAL A 19 -6.49 2.81 10.12
C VAL A 19 -7.69 2.99 9.20
N GLY A 20 -7.52 3.73 8.10
CA GLY A 20 -8.56 3.90 7.08
C GLY A 20 -9.02 2.57 6.48
N VAL A 21 -8.09 1.66 6.16
CA VAL A 21 -8.41 0.31 5.69
C VAL A 21 -9.21 -0.47 6.72
N VAL A 22 -8.79 -0.46 7.99
CA VAL A 22 -9.51 -1.15 9.07
C VAL A 22 -10.93 -0.60 9.21
N LEU A 23 -11.10 0.73 9.24
CA LEU A 23 -12.42 1.36 9.30
C LEU A 23 -13.30 0.98 8.11
N MET A 24 -12.74 0.94 6.90
CA MET A 24 -13.48 0.56 5.71
C MET A 24 -13.88 -0.92 5.71
N VAL A 25 -13.01 -1.81 6.20
CA VAL A 25 -13.33 -3.24 6.37
C VAL A 25 -14.44 -3.40 7.41
N LEU A 26 -14.37 -2.70 8.54
CA LEU A 26 -15.42 -2.73 9.56
C LEU A 26 -16.75 -2.18 9.02
N ALA A 27 -16.73 -1.11 8.24
CA ALA A 27 -17.92 -0.55 7.60
C ALA A 27 -18.59 -1.54 6.64
N ARG A 28 -17.83 -2.46 6.02
CA ARG A 28 -18.38 -3.54 5.19
C ARG A 28 -19.01 -4.67 6.00
N LEU A 29 -18.46 -4.95 7.19
CA LEU A 29 -18.96 -6.02 8.06
C LEU A 29 -20.18 -5.60 8.89
N ILE A 30 -20.35 -4.30 9.15
CA ILE A 30 -21.43 -3.74 9.97
C ILE A 30 -22.32 -2.86 9.09
N PRO A 31 -23.34 -3.43 8.41
CA PRO A 31 -24.25 -2.68 7.57
C PRO A 31 -25.13 -1.78 8.44
N SER A 32 -24.82 -0.48 8.43
CA SER A 32 -25.55 0.58 9.12
C SER A 32 -25.76 1.75 8.15
N VAL A 33 -26.78 2.58 8.37
CA VAL A 33 -27.08 3.77 7.54
C VAL A 33 -25.86 4.69 7.42
N THR A 34 -25.06 4.78 8.48
CA THR A 34 -23.80 5.53 8.47
C THR A 34 -22.73 4.86 7.63
N SER A 35 -22.59 3.53 7.72
CA SER A 35 -21.60 2.75 6.97
C SER A 35 -21.83 2.81 5.47
N VAL A 36 -23.09 2.72 5.02
CA VAL A 36 -23.42 2.82 3.59
C VAL A 36 -23.11 4.20 3.03
N ARG A 37 -23.53 5.28 3.73
CA ARG A 37 -23.20 6.67 3.33
C ARG A 37 -21.69 6.92 3.28
N PHE A 38 -20.95 6.33 4.20
CA PHE A 38 -19.49 6.44 4.21
C PHE A 38 -18.86 5.73 2.99
N LEU A 39 -19.30 4.52 2.66
CA LEU A 39 -18.82 3.78 1.50
C LEU A 39 -19.17 4.49 0.18
N ASP A 40 -20.36 5.11 0.06
CA ASP A 40 -20.75 5.90 -1.11
C ASP A 40 -19.83 7.11 -1.32
N LEU A 41 -19.49 7.81 -0.23
CA LEU A 41 -18.53 8.92 -0.28
C LEU A 41 -17.15 8.42 -0.73
N LEU A 42 -16.69 7.28 -0.22
CA LEU A 42 -15.41 6.69 -0.65
C LEU A 42 -15.42 6.26 -2.11
N TYR A 43 -16.51 5.64 -2.58
CA TYR A 43 -16.67 5.23 -3.97
C TYR A 43 -16.61 6.45 -4.92
N ARG A 44 -17.15 7.60 -4.51
CA ARG A 44 -17.06 8.86 -5.26
C ARG A 44 -15.62 9.36 -5.42
N TRP A 45 -14.80 9.22 -4.38
CA TRP A 45 -13.39 9.65 -4.36
C TRP A 45 -12.38 8.54 -4.67
N GLN A 46 -12.86 7.33 -4.96
CA GLN A 46 -12.05 6.12 -5.05
C GLN A 46 -10.85 6.25 -5.98
N LEU A 47 -11.05 6.71 -7.22
CA LEU A 47 -9.97 6.84 -8.20
C LEU A 47 -8.91 7.85 -7.74
N ALA A 48 -9.34 8.98 -7.16
CA ALA A 48 -8.44 10.02 -6.68
C ALA A 48 -7.62 9.55 -5.48
N LEU A 49 -8.25 8.90 -4.50
CA LEU A 49 -7.57 8.36 -3.33
C LEU A 49 -6.60 7.24 -3.71
N THR A 50 -7.02 6.34 -4.61
CA THR A 50 -6.16 5.22 -5.05
C THR A 50 -4.94 5.75 -5.82
N ALA A 51 -5.13 6.71 -6.72
CA ALA A 51 -4.03 7.36 -7.42
C ALA A 51 -3.09 8.09 -6.45
N LEU A 52 -3.63 8.81 -5.46
CA LEU A 52 -2.84 9.52 -4.45
C LEU A 52 -1.94 8.56 -3.67
N VAL A 53 -2.47 7.43 -3.21
CA VAL A 53 -1.69 6.41 -2.48
C VAL A 53 -0.60 5.79 -3.37
N ALA A 54 -0.95 5.41 -4.61
CA ALA A 54 0.00 4.77 -5.51
C ALA A 54 1.13 5.71 -5.95
N VAL A 55 0.80 6.97 -6.28
CA VAL A 55 1.77 8.00 -6.69
C VAL A 55 2.67 8.40 -5.52
N SER A 56 2.10 8.66 -4.34
CA SER A 56 2.89 9.00 -3.15
C SER A 56 3.84 7.88 -2.74
N SER A 57 3.39 6.62 -2.81
CA SER A 57 4.25 5.44 -2.57
C SER A 57 5.39 5.34 -3.59
N THR A 58 5.09 5.57 -4.87
CA THR A 58 6.09 5.55 -5.95
C THR A 58 7.12 6.65 -5.79
N LEU A 59 6.68 7.89 -5.53
CA LEU A 59 7.56 9.02 -5.29
C LEU A 59 8.44 8.79 -4.05
N GLY A 60 7.85 8.32 -2.94
CA GLY A 60 8.61 7.96 -1.75
C GLY A 60 9.70 6.93 -2.05
N SER A 61 9.37 5.85 -2.76
CA SER A 61 10.35 4.84 -3.17
C SER A 61 11.50 5.42 -4.01
N ILE A 62 11.21 6.35 -4.92
CA ILE A 62 12.22 6.99 -5.78
C ILE A 62 13.08 7.95 -4.96
N THR A 63 12.48 8.73 -4.05
CA THR A 63 13.24 9.63 -3.16
C THR A 63 14.22 8.86 -2.29
N PHE A 64 13.80 7.73 -1.70
CA PHE A 64 14.72 6.92 -0.90
C PHE A 64 15.87 6.31 -1.71
N SER A 65 15.64 5.88 -2.95
CA SER A 65 16.73 5.31 -3.75
C SER A 65 17.66 6.36 -4.35
N GLU A 66 17.12 7.42 -4.96
CA GLU A 66 17.91 8.40 -5.70
C GLU A 66 18.49 9.50 -4.81
N HIS A 67 17.70 10.01 -3.86
CA HIS A 67 18.15 11.11 -3.01
C HIS A 67 18.99 10.63 -1.82
N PHE A 68 18.61 9.49 -1.21
CA PHE A 68 19.29 8.93 -0.04
C PHE A 68 20.21 7.75 -0.35
N GLY A 69 20.25 7.28 -1.60
CA GLY A 69 21.17 6.22 -2.02
C GLY A 69 20.83 4.84 -1.45
N TRP A 70 19.60 4.61 -0.98
CA TRP A 70 19.22 3.30 -0.42
C TRP A 70 19.05 2.27 -1.53
N ILE A 71 19.99 1.33 -1.59
CA ILE A 71 19.96 0.23 -2.55
C ILE A 71 18.83 -0.73 -2.15
N PRO A 72 17.80 -0.92 -3.00
CA PRO A 72 16.69 -1.79 -2.67
C PRO A 72 17.13 -3.25 -2.65
N CYS A 73 16.59 -4.03 -1.72
CA CYS A 73 16.74 -5.47 -1.71
C CYS A 73 15.91 -6.13 -2.83
N ARG A 74 16.09 -7.43 -3.05
CA ARG A 74 15.37 -8.19 -4.10
C ARG A 74 13.85 -8.12 -3.93
N PHE A 75 13.34 -8.25 -2.70
CA PHE A 75 11.90 -8.17 -2.43
C PHE A 75 11.34 -6.76 -2.63
N CYS A 76 12.07 -5.71 -2.23
CA CYS A 76 11.71 -4.33 -2.53
C CYS A 76 11.61 -4.09 -4.04
N TRP A 77 12.50 -4.70 -4.84
CA TRP A 77 12.43 -4.59 -6.29
C TRP A 77 11.15 -5.20 -6.86
N TYR A 78 10.77 -6.40 -6.40
CA TYR A 78 9.49 -7.01 -6.80
C TYR A 78 8.28 -6.15 -6.40
N GLN A 79 8.30 -5.55 -5.22
CA GLN A 79 7.25 -4.62 -4.78
C GLN A 79 7.17 -3.37 -5.67
N ARG A 80 8.31 -2.81 -6.08
CA ARG A 80 8.38 -1.67 -7.02
C ARG A 80 7.78 -2.03 -8.39
N THR A 81 8.07 -3.21 -8.92
CA THR A 81 7.52 -3.68 -10.19
C THR A 81 5.99 -3.78 -10.17
N MET A 82 5.37 -4.00 -9.01
CA MET A 82 3.90 -3.99 -8.86
C MET A 82 3.36 -2.58 -8.62
N MET A 83 4.00 -1.76 -7.77
CA MET A 83 3.50 -0.44 -7.39
C MET A 83 3.59 0.58 -8.52
N PHE A 84 4.69 0.59 -9.28
CA PHE A 84 4.94 1.63 -10.29
C PHE A 84 3.92 1.58 -11.45
N PRO A 85 3.57 0.41 -12.01
CA PRO A 85 2.50 0.31 -12.99
C PRO A 85 1.15 0.75 -12.42
N ILE A 86 0.83 0.38 -11.17
CA ILE A 86 -0.42 0.80 -10.53
C ILE A 86 -0.50 2.33 -10.48
N ALA A 87 0.59 3.01 -10.13
CA ALA A 87 0.60 4.48 -10.09
C ALA A 87 0.26 5.10 -11.44
N VAL A 88 0.86 4.61 -12.53
CA VAL A 88 0.57 5.11 -13.89
C VAL A 88 -0.87 4.80 -14.30
N ILE A 89 -1.29 3.54 -14.11
CA ILE A 89 -2.63 3.07 -14.49
C ILE A 89 -3.72 3.84 -13.74
N MET A 90 -3.55 4.09 -12.44
CA MET A 90 -4.52 4.85 -11.64
C MET A 90 -4.59 6.33 -12.02
N VAL A 91 -3.47 6.96 -12.38
CA VAL A 91 -3.48 8.35 -12.87
C VAL A 91 -4.23 8.44 -14.19
N VAL A 92 -4.00 7.51 -15.12
CA VAL A 92 -4.73 7.46 -16.40
C VAL A 92 -6.22 7.22 -16.16
N ALA A 93 -6.57 6.28 -15.27
CA ALA A 93 -7.95 6.00 -14.91
C ALA A 93 -8.65 7.20 -14.26
N LEU A 94 -7.94 7.96 -13.42
CA LEU A 94 -8.45 9.20 -12.83
C LEU A 94 -8.78 10.25 -13.90
N ILE A 95 -7.90 10.44 -14.88
CA ILE A 95 -8.10 11.40 -15.98
C ILE A 95 -9.26 10.95 -16.88
N ARG A 96 -9.34 9.65 -17.20
CA ARG A 96 -10.39 9.09 -18.06
C ARG A 96 -11.71 8.81 -17.35
N ARG A 97 -11.73 8.92 -16.02
CA ARG A 97 -12.83 8.46 -15.14
C ARG A 97 -13.24 7.01 -15.41
N ASP A 98 -12.27 6.16 -15.73
CA ASP A 98 -12.49 4.75 -16.06
C ASP A 98 -12.45 3.89 -14.79
N ARG A 99 -13.62 3.39 -14.37
CA ARG A 99 -13.77 2.51 -13.19
C ARG A 99 -13.50 1.03 -13.50
N ALA A 100 -13.46 0.64 -14.78
CA ALA A 100 -13.16 -0.74 -15.19
C ALA A 100 -11.72 -1.16 -14.82
N VAL A 101 -10.87 -0.19 -14.53
CA VAL A 101 -9.50 -0.38 -14.04
C VAL A 101 -9.40 -1.23 -12.77
N LYS A 102 -10.51 -1.39 -12.02
CA LYS A 102 -10.59 -2.20 -10.80
C LYS A 102 -10.05 -3.62 -10.99
N TRP A 103 -10.24 -4.24 -12.16
CA TRP A 103 -9.78 -5.62 -12.40
C TRP A 103 -8.26 -5.74 -12.41
N TYR A 104 -7.60 -4.88 -13.19
CA TYR A 104 -6.14 -4.87 -13.30
C TYR A 104 -5.48 -4.36 -12.02
N GLY A 105 -6.04 -3.30 -11.43
CA GLY A 105 -5.53 -2.73 -10.19
C GLY A 105 -5.61 -3.71 -9.01
N THR A 106 -6.74 -4.41 -8.86
CA THR A 106 -6.95 -5.42 -7.80
C THR A 106 -5.96 -6.58 -7.94
N ALA A 107 -5.75 -7.09 -9.16
CA ALA A 107 -4.83 -8.19 -9.40
C ALA A 107 -3.38 -7.83 -9.00
N LEU A 108 -2.88 -6.68 -9.47
CA LEU A 108 -1.54 -6.20 -9.13
C LEU A 108 -1.39 -5.88 -7.64
N ALA A 109 -2.39 -5.21 -7.05
CA ALA A 109 -2.36 -4.86 -5.63
C ALA A 109 -2.37 -6.11 -4.73
N SER A 110 -3.11 -7.16 -5.11
CA SER A 110 -3.16 -8.42 -4.37
C SER A 110 -1.79 -9.12 -4.35
N ILE A 111 -1.12 -9.17 -5.50
CA ILE A 111 0.24 -9.74 -5.59
C ILE A 111 1.23 -8.91 -4.77
N GLY A 112 1.17 -7.58 -4.89
CA GLY A 112 2.01 -6.68 -4.08
C GLY A 112 1.79 -6.82 -2.58
N LEU A 113 0.54 -7.03 -2.15
CA LEU A 113 0.18 -7.27 -0.76
C LEU A 113 0.78 -8.57 -0.23
N LEU A 114 0.72 -9.65 -1.01
CA LEU A 114 1.32 -10.93 -0.62
C LEU A 114 2.85 -10.86 -0.54
N LEU A 115 3.49 -10.21 -1.52
CA LEU A 115 4.94 -10.02 -1.54
C LEU A 115 5.44 -9.15 -0.37
N SER A 116 4.70 -8.10 -0.01
CA SER A 116 5.03 -7.26 1.14
C SER A 116 4.79 -7.97 2.47
N GLY A 117 3.71 -8.74 2.60
CA GLY A 117 3.48 -9.61 3.75
C GLY A 117 4.63 -10.61 3.93
N TYR A 118 5.05 -11.28 2.86
CA TYR A 118 6.18 -12.19 2.89
C TYR A 118 7.49 -11.50 3.29
N HIS A 119 7.74 -10.30 2.77
CA HIS A 119 8.93 -9.52 3.12
C HIS A 119 8.97 -9.15 4.61
N ILE A 120 7.83 -8.77 5.19
CA ILE A 120 7.72 -8.49 6.63
C ILE A 120 8.05 -9.74 7.46
N LEU A 121 7.64 -10.93 7.02
CA LEU A 121 7.98 -12.19 7.71
C LEU A 121 9.49 -12.48 7.70
N ILE A 122 10.19 -12.11 6.62
CA ILE A 122 11.65 -12.18 6.54
C ILE A 122 12.29 -11.17 7.48
N GLU A 123 11.86 -9.91 7.45
CA GLU A 123 12.40 -8.86 8.34
C GLU A 123 12.25 -9.24 9.81
N ARG A 124 11.13 -9.87 10.18
CA ARG A 124 10.86 -10.33 11.56
C ARG A 124 11.54 -11.64 11.93
N GLY A 125 12.30 -12.25 11.02
CA GLY A 125 13.00 -13.52 11.29
C GLY A 125 12.09 -14.75 11.41
N VAL A 126 10.80 -14.63 11.06
CA VAL A 126 9.88 -15.77 11.04
C VAL A 126 10.26 -16.73 9.92
N ILE A 127 10.71 -16.18 8.80
CA ILE A 127 11.20 -16.94 7.64
C ILE A 127 12.66 -16.57 7.42
N GLY A 128 13.52 -17.59 7.33
CA GLY A 128 14.93 -17.39 7.02
C GLY A 128 15.15 -16.96 5.57
N GLU A 129 15.99 -15.95 5.35
CA GLU A 129 16.48 -15.61 4.01
C GLU A 129 17.52 -16.65 3.57
N SER A 130 17.41 -17.15 2.34
CA SER A 130 18.40 -18.06 1.75
C SER A 130 19.74 -17.34 1.60
N LYS A 131 20.78 -17.83 2.28
CA LYS A 131 22.14 -17.24 2.29
C LYS A 131 22.97 -17.53 1.02
N GLU A 132 22.38 -18.16 0.02
CA GLU A 132 23.03 -18.58 -1.22
C GLU A 132 23.27 -17.35 -2.12
N CYS A 133 24.54 -16.91 -2.23
CA CYS A 133 25.06 -15.87 -3.14
C CYS A 133 24.21 -14.58 -3.25
N LEU A 134 24.14 -13.80 -2.18
CA LEU A 134 23.56 -12.45 -2.21
C LEU A 134 24.56 -11.44 -2.79
N ALA A 135 24.44 -11.14 -4.08
CA ALA A 135 25.08 -9.97 -4.71
C ALA A 135 24.34 -8.64 -4.40
N THR A 136 23.36 -8.68 -3.51
CA THR A 136 22.41 -7.58 -3.23
C THR A 136 22.24 -7.38 -1.72
N THR A 137 21.82 -6.18 -1.31
CA THR A 137 21.49 -5.84 0.09
C THR A 137 20.54 -6.87 0.72
N PRO A 138 20.79 -7.36 1.95
CA PRO A 138 19.95 -8.36 2.61
C PRO A 138 18.54 -7.84 2.85
N CYS A 139 17.53 -8.69 2.64
CA CYS A 139 16.12 -8.31 2.84
C CYS A 139 15.73 -8.36 4.33
N ALA A 140 16.45 -9.13 5.14
CA ALA A 140 16.18 -9.24 6.58
C ALA A 140 16.53 -7.98 7.38
N VAL A 141 17.35 -7.07 6.85
CA VAL A 141 17.91 -5.93 7.58
C VAL A 141 17.36 -4.62 7.00
N PRO A 142 16.31 -4.01 7.60
CA PRO A 142 15.75 -2.76 7.09
C PRO A 142 16.72 -1.58 7.26
N ASN A 143 16.77 -0.66 6.28
CA ASN A 143 17.64 0.52 6.35
C ASN A 143 17.31 1.42 7.55
N LEU A 144 16.02 1.71 7.75
CA LEU A 144 15.51 2.55 8.82
C LEU A 144 14.28 1.91 9.46
N ILE A 145 14.04 2.23 10.72
CA ILE A 145 12.89 1.78 11.49
C ILE A 145 12.32 3.02 12.18
N SER A 146 11.03 3.27 11.98
CA SER A 146 10.29 4.32 12.70
C SER A 146 9.44 3.70 13.80
N PHE A 147 9.29 4.40 14.93
CA PHE A 147 8.45 4.04 16.07
C PHE A 147 8.77 2.71 16.78
N GLY A 148 9.90 2.09 16.42
CA GLY A 148 10.42 0.86 17.03
C GLY A 148 11.93 0.93 17.27
N GLY A 149 12.50 -0.19 17.66
CA GLY A 149 13.92 -0.39 17.87
C GLY A 149 14.51 -1.41 16.91
N ARG A 150 15.81 -1.60 17.04
CA ARG A 150 16.55 -2.68 16.37
C ARG A 150 17.14 -3.57 17.46
N ASP A 151 16.97 -4.87 17.33
CA ASP A 151 17.66 -5.82 18.21
C ASP A 151 19.17 -5.74 17.95
N GLU A 152 19.95 -5.65 19.03
CA GLU A 152 21.41 -5.51 18.92
C GLU A 152 22.09 -6.78 18.40
N ILE A 153 21.47 -7.96 18.60
CA ILE A 153 22.06 -9.25 18.25
C ILE A 153 21.54 -9.74 16.89
N THR A 154 20.22 -9.73 16.69
CA THR A 154 19.60 -10.26 15.46
C THR A 154 19.48 -9.23 14.35
N LEU A 155 19.68 -7.94 14.65
CA LEU A 155 19.51 -6.80 13.74
C LEU A 155 18.08 -6.66 13.17
N GLN A 156 17.13 -7.40 13.74
CA GLN A 156 15.71 -7.40 13.36
C GLN A 156 14.98 -6.21 13.98
N PRO A 157 13.91 -5.72 13.32
CA PRO A 157 13.04 -4.71 13.89
C PRO A 157 12.29 -5.26 15.11
N THR A 158 12.37 -4.52 16.23
CA THR A 158 11.70 -4.85 17.49
C THR A 158 10.80 -3.70 17.94
N GLY A 159 9.81 -4.01 18.79
CA GLY A 159 8.82 -3.04 19.26
C GLY A 159 7.54 -3.00 18.41
N PHE A 160 6.45 -2.55 19.03
CA PHE A 160 5.16 -2.38 18.38
C PHE A 160 4.72 -0.92 18.50
N PRO A 161 4.55 -0.18 17.38
CA PRO A 161 4.71 -0.59 15.98
C PRO A 161 6.12 -0.32 15.42
N ALA A 162 6.91 -1.35 15.11
CA ALA A 162 8.12 -1.19 14.29
C ALA A 162 7.73 -1.04 12.81
N ILE A 163 7.88 0.17 12.26
CA ILE A 163 7.48 0.49 10.89
C ILE A 163 8.73 0.58 10.01
N THR A 164 8.83 -0.37 9.09
CA THR A 164 9.84 -0.47 8.03
C THR A 164 9.24 -0.11 6.68
N LEU A 165 10.08 0.05 5.66
CA LEU A 165 9.62 0.26 4.28
C LEU A 165 8.71 -0.88 3.79
N ALA A 166 8.97 -2.13 4.20
CA ALA A 166 8.12 -3.27 3.85
C ALA A 166 6.72 -3.16 4.48
N VAL A 167 6.63 -2.70 5.74
CA VAL A 167 5.35 -2.41 6.40
C VAL A 167 4.61 -1.28 5.70
N MET A 168 5.30 -0.21 5.32
CA MET A 168 4.69 0.90 4.58
C MET A 168 4.12 0.43 3.23
N ALA A 169 4.87 -0.39 2.50
CA ALA A 169 4.43 -0.97 1.23
C ALA A 169 3.18 -1.85 1.41
N PHE A 170 3.16 -2.68 2.46
CA PHE A 170 1.99 -3.49 2.80
C PHE A 170 0.75 -2.63 3.05
N CYS A 171 0.87 -1.58 3.86
CA CYS A 171 -0.23 -0.64 4.11
C CYS A 171 -0.71 0.05 2.82
N GLY A 172 0.22 0.44 1.94
CA GLY A 172 -0.10 1.04 0.65
C GLY A 172 -0.88 0.09 -0.28
N PHE A 173 -0.41 -1.15 -0.45
CA PHE A 173 -1.11 -2.16 -1.24
C PHE A 173 -2.47 -2.52 -0.64
N ALA A 174 -2.55 -2.62 0.70
CA ALA A 174 -3.81 -2.88 1.39
C ALA A 174 -4.81 -1.74 1.16
N ALA A 175 -4.37 -0.49 1.24
CA ALA A 175 -5.20 0.69 0.97
C ALA A 175 -5.72 0.72 -0.47
N ILE A 176 -4.85 0.48 -1.45
CA ILE A 176 -5.22 0.40 -2.86
C ILE A 176 -6.25 -0.72 -3.08
N LEU A 177 -5.96 -1.92 -2.59
CA LEU A 177 -6.85 -3.07 -2.75
C LEU A 177 -8.21 -2.81 -2.10
N ALA A 178 -8.21 -2.30 -0.88
CA ALA A 178 -9.42 -2.00 -0.16
C ALA A 178 -10.25 -0.94 -0.91
N LEU A 179 -9.63 0.14 -1.39
CA LEU A 179 -10.33 1.19 -2.16
C LEU A 179 -10.91 0.66 -3.46
N LEU A 180 -10.17 -0.18 -4.19
CA LEU A 180 -10.64 -0.77 -5.45
C LEU A 180 -11.80 -1.75 -5.28
N LEU A 181 -11.89 -2.40 -4.11
CA LEU A 181 -12.96 -3.33 -3.76
C LEU A 181 -14.18 -2.64 -3.10
N THR A 182 -14.28 -1.31 -3.16
CA THR A 182 -15.44 -0.58 -2.62
C THR A 182 -16.68 -0.94 -3.45
N PRO A 183 -17.82 -1.28 -2.83
CA PRO A 183 -19.04 -1.58 -3.57
C PRO A 183 -19.47 -0.37 -4.40
N GLU A 184 -20.04 -0.63 -5.57
CA GLU A 184 -20.58 0.39 -6.45
C GLU A 184 -21.78 1.08 -5.75
N SER A 185 -21.88 2.40 -5.86
CA SER A 185 -22.96 3.16 -5.24
C SER A 185 -24.29 2.88 -5.93
N LEU A 186 -25.36 2.78 -5.14
CA LEU A 186 -26.72 2.53 -5.64
C LEU A 186 -27.23 3.61 -6.63
N GLU A 187 -26.64 4.81 -6.62
CA GLU A 187 -26.98 5.92 -7.53
C GLU A 187 -26.50 5.66 -8.97
N ASP A 188 -25.38 4.94 -9.18
CA ASP A 188 -24.85 4.63 -10.52
C ASP A 188 -25.69 3.55 -11.24
N GLU A 189 -26.45 2.74 -10.48
CA GLU A 189 -27.31 1.67 -11.03
C GLU A 189 -28.61 2.23 -11.64
N GLN A 190 -29.09 3.40 -11.17
CA GLN A 190 -30.27 4.08 -11.70
C GLN A 190 -30.02 4.85 -13.01
N ASP A 191 -28.80 5.31 -13.26
CA ASP A 191 -28.43 5.98 -14.52
C ASP A 191 -28.12 4.98 -15.67
N GLY A 192 -28.06 3.67 -15.36
CA GLY A 192 -27.73 2.59 -16.30
C GLY A 192 -28.92 1.79 -16.83
N GLU A 193 -30.12 1.93 -16.26
CA GLU A 193 -31.34 1.34 -16.82
C GLU A 193 -31.80 2.17 -18.03
N PRO A 194 -31.82 1.63 -19.26
CA PRO A 194 -32.53 2.28 -20.35
C PRO A 194 -34.00 2.34 -19.94
N SER A 195 -34.62 3.52 -20.04
CA SER A 195 -36.06 3.66 -19.85
C SER A 195 -36.79 2.75 -20.83
N GLU A 196 -37.18 1.56 -20.40
CA GLU A 196 -38.08 0.69 -21.17
C GLU A 196 -39.45 1.38 -21.19
N GLY A 197 -39.72 2.05 -22.31
CA GLY A 197 -41.01 2.58 -22.70
C GLY A 197 -41.63 1.74 -23.81
#